data_AF-A0A0F9EGH7-F1
#
_entry.id   AF-A0A0F9EGH7-F1
#
_cell.length_a   1.000
_cell.length_b   1.000
_cell.length_c   1.000
_cell.angle_alpha   90.00
_cell.angle_beta   90.00
_cell.angle_gamma   90.00
#
_symmetry.space_group_name_H-M   'P 1'
#
loop_
_entity.id
_entity.type
_entity.pdbx_description
1 polymer ?
#
loop_
_entity_poly.entity_id
_entity_poly.type
_entity_poly.pdbx_seq_one_letter_code
_entity_poly.pdbx_strand_id
1 'polypeptide(L)'
;MAGQPKWAAFLARMEEIDGIDIICMSIVAGQRINAIAEELRTSRTTIYRYINHTADNAAAFREARRVGAAATAEEGLDIIDAADEGSSSAVSKAREQANYRKWLAGVQNREEFGPPQQAAVVQVNLGDALLGALQEHGGPAQITEGECELITDEVEALL
;
A
#
# COMPACT_ATOMS: atom_id res chain seq x y z
N MET A 1 22.63 14.56 30.01
CA MET A 1 22.62 13.18 29.46
C MET A 1 24.06 12.77 29.20
N ALA A 2 24.52 11.67 29.79
CA ALA A 2 25.88 11.16 29.58
C ALA A 2 26.06 10.80 28.10
N GLY A 3 26.66 11.70 27.34
CA GLY A 3 26.65 11.68 25.88
C GLY A 3 27.58 10.60 25.35
N GLN A 4 27.04 9.66 24.57
CA GLN A 4 27.87 8.76 23.79
C GLN A 4 28.73 9.61 22.82
N PRO A 5 30.06 9.67 22.98
CA PRO A 5 30.89 10.63 22.26
C PRO A 5 30.86 10.39 20.74
N LYS A 6 30.70 9.13 20.33
CA LYS A 6 30.54 8.74 18.92
C LYS A 6 29.25 9.27 18.30
N TRP A 7 28.16 9.38 19.07
CA TRP A 7 26.89 9.91 18.59
C TRP A 7 26.95 11.43 18.41
N ALA A 8 27.57 12.14 19.36
CA ALA A 8 27.79 13.58 19.24
C ALA A 8 28.68 13.93 18.03
N ALA A 9 29.77 13.19 17.82
CA ALA A 9 30.62 13.36 16.65
C ALA A 9 29.89 13.06 15.33
N PHE A 10 28.99 12.07 15.32
CA PHE A 10 28.17 11.76 14.15
C PHE A 10 27.17 12.89 13.86
N LEU A 11 26.50 13.42 14.88
CA LEU A 11 25.57 14.55 14.70
C LEU A 11 26.28 15.79 14.15
N ALA A 12 27.44 16.15 14.70
CA ALA A 12 28.23 17.27 14.21
C ALA A 12 28.63 17.11 12.74
N ARG A 13 29.05 15.89 12.35
CA ARG A 13 29.34 15.57 10.95
C ARG A 13 28.10 15.69 10.06
N MET A 14 26.94 15.23 10.53
CA MET A 14 25.71 15.29 9.74
C MET A 14 25.20 16.73 9.59
N GLU A 15 25.43 17.59 10.58
CA GLU A 15 25.12 19.01 10.51
C GLU A 15 26.05 19.76 9.54
N GLU A 16 27.33 19.38 9.47
CA GLU A 16 28.30 19.97 8.54
C GLU A 16 27.97 19.68 7.06
N ILE A 17 27.38 18.53 6.77
CA ILE A 17 27.14 18.05 5.39
C ILE A 17 25.67 18.16 4.95
N ASP A 18 24.81 18.81 5.72
CA ASP A 18 23.35 18.80 5.51
C ASP A 18 22.83 17.37 5.33
N GLY A 19 23.22 16.48 6.23
CA GLY A 19 23.15 15.05 6.00
C GLY A 19 21.74 14.47 5.89
N ILE A 20 20.69 15.20 6.33
CA ILE A 20 19.31 14.79 6.06
C ILE A 20 18.96 14.93 4.58
N ASP A 21 19.44 15.99 3.93
CA ASP A 21 19.19 16.26 2.52
C ASP A 21 19.92 15.25 1.65
N ILE A 22 21.18 14.94 1.96
CA ILE A 22 21.93 13.88 1.26
C ILE A 22 21.19 12.54 1.36
N ILE A 23 20.75 12.15 2.56
CA ILE A 23 19.99 10.90 2.74
C ILE A 23 18.70 10.91 1.92
N CYS A 24 17.96 12.03 1.94
CA CYS A 24 16.71 12.15 1.20
C CYS A 24 16.94 12.12 -0.31
N MET A 25 17.94 12.84 -0.83
CA MET A 25 18.31 12.86 -2.24
C MET A 25 18.72 11.46 -2.73
N SER A 26 19.55 10.75 -1.96
CA SER A 26 19.92 9.37 -2.27
C SER A 26 18.71 8.44 -2.35
N ILE A 27 17.73 8.60 -1.46
CA ILE A 27 16.50 7.80 -1.46
C ILE A 27 15.61 8.16 -2.63
N VAL A 28 15.52 9.45 -2.99
CA VAL A 28 14.82 9.91 -4.20
C VAL A 28 15.44 9.32 -5.46
N ALA A 29 16.77 9.19 -5.50
CA ALA A 29 17.49 8.52 -6.58
C ALA A 29 17.33 6.98 -6.60
N GLY A 30 16.53 6.40 -5.69
CA GLY A 30 16.30 4.95 -5.61
C GLY A 30 17.37 4.17 -4.84
N GLN A 31 18.34 4.83 -4.20
CA GLN A 31 19.36 4.12 -3.43
C GLN A 31 18.79 3.50 -2.16
N ARG A 32 19.34 2.34 -1.78
CA ARG A 32 19.00 1.67 -0.52
C ARG A 32 19.75 2.29 0.65
N ILE A 33 19.12 2.34 1.82
CA ILE A 33 19.76 2.78 3.07
C ILE A 33 21.08 2.03 3.35
N ASN A 34 21.23 0.77 2.93
CA ASN A 34 22.49 0.04 3.09
C ASN A 34 23.62 0.66 2.26
N ALA A 35 23.36 1.08 1.03
CA ALA A 35 24.36 1.74 0.19
C ALA A 35 24.75 3.10 0.78
N ILE A 36 23.76 3.85 1.27
CA ILE A 36 23.99 5.14 1.96
C ILE A 36 24.82 4.93 3.23
N ALA A 37 24.57 3.85 3.98
CA ALA A 37 25.35 3.50 5.17
C ALA A 37 26.82 3.20 4.84
N GLU A 38 27.08 2.49 3.75
CA GLU A 38 28.43 2.21 3.25
C GLU A 38 29.16 3.50 2.85
N GLU A 39 28.49 4.38 2.10
CA GLU A 39 29.03 5.67 1.66
C GLU A 39 29.37 6.59 2.84
N LEU A 40 28.45 6.71 3.80
CA LEU A 40 28.64 7.51 5.02
C LEU A 40 29.53 6.80 6.07
N ARG A 41 30.02 5.59 5.77
CA ARG A 41 30.84 4.75 6.67
C ARG A 41 30.22 4.59 8.06
N THR A 42 28.91 4.41 8.10
CA THR A 42 28.12 4.30 9.34
C THR A 42 27.26 3.04 9.32
N SER A 43 26.57 2.78 10.42
CA SER A 43 25.61 1.68 10.48
C SER A 43 24.22 2.13 10.02
N ARG A 44 23.47 1.24 9.38
CA ARG A 44 22.04 1.45 9.08
C ARG A 44 21.25 1.91 10.31
N THR A 45 21.53 1.32 11.48
CA THR A 45 20.87 1.68 12.74
C THR A 45 21.16 3.13 13.15
N THR A 46 22.38 3.62 12.92
CA THR A 46 22.75 5.02 13.18
C THR A 46 21.99 5.97 12.28
N ILE A 47 21.83 5.65 10.99
CA ILE A 47 21.04 6.45 10.05
C ILE A 47 19.58 6.52 10.50
N TYR A 48 18.96 5.38 10.83
CA TYR A 48 17.58 5.41 11.34
C TYR A 48 17.45 6.16 12.66
N ARG A 49 18.46 6.09 13.54
CA ARG A 49 18.50 6.90 14.77
C ARG A 49 18.56 8.40 14.44
N TYR A 50 19.27 8.80 13.39
CA TYR A 50 19.36 10.19 12.93
C TYR A 50 18.08 10.70 12.27
N ILE A 51 17.47 9.89 11.40
CA ILE A 51 16.20 10.22 10.76
C ILE A 51 15.11 10.44 11.82
N ASN A 52 15.06 9.59 12.85
CA ASN A 52 14.08 9.70 13.93
C ASN A 52 14.53 10.64 15.05
N HIS A 53 15.63 11.38 14.88
CA HIS A 53 16.12 12.30 15.92
C HIS A 53 15.23 13.52 16.07
N THR A 54 14.69 14.03 14.96
CA THR A 54 13.74 15.15 14.91
C THR A 54 12.52 14.75 14.10
N ALA A 55 11.36 15.33 14.41
CA ALA A 55 10.12 15.06 13.67
C ALA A 55 10.21 15.52 12.21
N ASP A 56 10.93 16.61 11.96
CA ASP A 56 11.13 17.18 10.63
C ASP A 56 11.97 16.23 9.74
N ASN A 57 13.05 15.66 10.28
CA ASN A 57 13.86 14.67 9.55
C ASN A 57 13.03 13.44 9.18
N ALA A 58 12.19 12.98 10.10
CA ALA A 58 11.30 11.85 9.86
C ALA A 58 10.21 12.17 8.82
N ALA A 59 9.74 13.42 8.77
CA ALA A 59 8.79 13.87 7.75
C ALA A 59 9.45 13.98 6.37
N ALA A 60 10.62 14.63 6.28
CA ALA A 60 11.41 14.74 5.06
C ALA A 60 11.75 13.35 4.48
N PHE A 61 12.17 12.41 5.33
CA PHE A 61 12.47 11.05 4.91
C PHE A 61 11.23 10.30 4.38
N ARG A 62 10.05 10.50 5.00
CA ARG A 62 8.80 9.89 4.50
C ARG A 62 8.44 10.42 3.12
N GLU A 63 8.58 11.72 2.90
CA GLU A 63 8.31 12.32 1.59
C GLU A 63 9.33 11.88 0.54
N ALA A 64 10.63 11.85 0.89
CA ALA A 64 11.67 11.32 0.03
C ALA A 64 11.39 9.87 -0.39
N ARG A 65 10.89 9.02 0.52
CA ARG A 65 10.48 7.65 0.19
C ARG A 65 9.29 7.60 -0.76
N ARG A 66 8.33 8.52 -0.65
CA ARG A 66 7.17 8.62 -1.54
C ARG A 66 7.60 9.02 -2.94
N VAL A 67 8.44 10.04 -3.07
CA VAL A 67 8.97 10.53 -4.35
C VAL A 67 9.90 9.51 -5.01
N GLY A 68 10.80 8.88 -4.24
CA GLY A 68 11.72 7.84 -4.73
C GLY A 68 11.05 6.53 -5.16
N ALA A 69 9.72 6.38 -4.97
CA ALA A 69 8.98 5.23 -5.47
C ALA A 69 9.04 5.13 -7.00
N ALA A 70 8.99 6.26 -7.70
CA ALA A 70 9.10 6.31 -9.17
C ALA A 70 10.47 5.79 -9.65
N ALA A 71 11.56 6.29 -9.07
CA ALA A 71 12.91 5.82 -9.38
C ALA A 71 13.08 4.31 -9.13
N THR A 72 12.46 3.79 -8.06
CA THR A 72 12.49 2.35 -7.75
C THR A 72 11.74 1.52 -8.81
N ALA A 73 10.64 2.05 -9.36
CA ALA A 73 9.89 1.40 -10.43
C ALA A 73 10.67 1.42 -11.75
N GLU A 74 11.31 2.54 -12.08
CA GLU A 74 12.16 2.69 -13.28
C GLU A 74 13.38 1.77 -13.24
N GLU A 75 14.07 1.67 -12.10
CA GLU A 75 15.19 0.72 -11.92
C GLU A 75 14.73 -0.74 -12.12
N GLY A 76 13.46 -1.04 -11.84
CA GLY A 76 12.86 -2.34 -12.12
C GLY A 76 12.80 -2.65 -13.62
N LEU A 77 12.56 -1.65 -14.46
CA LEU A 77 12.54 -1.78 -15.91
C LEU A 77 13.97 -1.98 -16.45
N ASP A 78 14.93 -1.18 -15.98
CA ASP A 78 16.34 -1.30 -16.37
C ASP A 78 16.90 -2.72 -16.11
N ILE A 79 16.46 -3.38 -15.04
CA ILE A 79 16.87 -4.75 -14.70
C ILE A 79 16.29 -5.79 -15.66
N ILE A 80 15.07 -5.57 -16.14
CA ILE A 80 14.47 -6.45 -17.14
C ILE A 80 15.22 -6.30 -18.46
N ASP A 81 15.51 -5.06 -18.87
CA ASP A 81 16.19 -4.75 -20.13
C ASP A 81 17.66 -5.20 -20.13
N ALA A 82 18.31 -5.19 -18.96
CA ALA A 82 19.68 -5.69 -18.80
C ALA A 82 19.78 -7.21 -18.60
N ALA A 83 18.66 -7.95 -18.62
CA ALA A 83 18.67 -9.38 -18.39
C ALA A 83 19.32 -10.15 -19.55
N ASP A 84 20.18 -11.11 -19.23
CA ASP A 84 20.74 -12.03 -20.23
C ASP A 84 19.67 -13.01 -20.74
N GLU A 85 19.20 -12.77 -21.96
CA GLU A 85 18.18 -13.59 -22.63
C GLU A 85 18.66 -15.03 -22.90
N GLY A 86 19.97 -15.27 -22.95
CA GLY A 86 20.56 -16.59 -23.20
C GLY A 86 20.41 -17.55 -22.02
N SER A 87 20.06 -17.05 -20.83
CA SER A 87 19.96 -17.83 -19.61
C SER A 87 18.59 -17.71 -18.95
N SER A 88 17.83 -18.80 -18.94
CA SER A 88 16.51 -18.87 -18.28
C SER A 88 16.58 -18.52 -16.77
N SER A 89 17.70 -18.82 -16.10
CA SER A 89 17.90 -18.44 -14.70
C SER A 89 18.14 -16.94 -14.51
N ALA A 90 18.82 -16.29 -15.46
CA ALA A 90 19.01 -14.83 -15.45
C ALA A 90 17.70 -14.09 -15.69
N VAL A 91 16.90 -14.52 -16.67
CA VAL A 91 15.55 -13.97 -16.92
C VAL A 91 14.64 -14.16 -15.71
N SER A 92 14.65 -15.34 -15.08
CA SER A 92 13.86 -15.60 -13.87
C SER A 92 14.29 -14.69 -12.70
N LYS A 93 15.59 -14.50 -12.51
CA LYS A 93 16.12 -13.59 -11.49
C LYS A 93 15.71 -12.13 -11.75
N ALA A 94 15.84 -11.66 -13.00
CA ALA A 94 15.45 -10.30 -13.38
C ALA A 94 13.96 -10.05 -13.15
N ARG A 95 13.11 -11.03 -13.53
CA ARG A 95 11.66 -10.99 -13.26
C ARG A 95 11.36 -10.83 -11.77
N GLU A 96 11.97 -11.65 -10.91
CA GLU A 96 11.75 -11.56 -9.46
C GLU A 96 12.24 -10.23 -8.87
N GLN A 97 13.38 -9.72 -9.36
CA GLN A 97 13.91 -8.42 -8.94
C GLN A 97 13.00 -7.26 -9.33
N ALA A 98 12.44 -7.29 -10.54
CA ALA A 98 11.50 -6.28 -11.01
C ALA A 98 10.15 -6.37 -10.26
N ASN A 99 9.65 -7.58 -10.02
CA ASN A 99 8.43 -7.80 -9.23
C ASN A 99 8.59 -7.26 -7.80
N TYR A 100 9.73 -7.50 -7.16
CA TYR A 100 10.02 -6.97 -5.84
C TYR A 100 10.07 -5.43 -5.84
N ARG A 101 10.70 -4.82 -6.85
CA ARG A 101 10.77 -3.36 -6.98
C ARG A 101 9.42 -2.71 -7.23
N LYS A 102 8.59 -3.31 -8.09
CA LYS A 102 7.21 -2.89 -8.31
C LYS A 102 6.40 -2.94 -7.01
N TRP A 103 6.52 -4.03 -6.25
CA TRP A 103 5.87 -4.15 -4.95
C TRP A 103 6.36 -3.07 -3.97
N LEU A 104 7.68 -2.85 -3.91
CA LEU A 104 8.28 -1.86 -3.02
C LEU A 104 7.82 -0.43 -3.35
N ALA A 105 7.76 -0.07 -4.64
CA ALA A 105 7.22 1.21 -5.10
C ALA A 105 5.75 1.38 -4.65
N GLY A 106 4.92 0.34 -4.79
CA GLY A 106 3.53 0.34 -4.31
C GLY A 106 3.38 0.44 -2.79
N VAL A 107 4.35 -0.05 -2.01
CA VAL A 107 4.38 0.13 -0.55
C VAL A 107 4.79 1.56 -0.18
N GLN A 108 5.69 2.17 -0.96
CA GLN A 108 6.21 3.52 -0.70
C GLN A 108 5.25 4.63 -1.11
N ASN A 109 4.58 4.46 -2.24
CA ASN A 109 3.58 5.39 -2.76
C ASN A 109 2.38 4.57 -3.24
N ARG A 110 1.47 4.29 -2.30
CA ARG A 110 0.25 3.52 -2.56
C ARG A 110 -0.74 4.27 -3.45
N GLU A 111 -0.73 5.61 -3.43
CA GLU A 111 -1.65 6.41 -4.23
C GLU A 111 -1.40 6.26 -5.72
N GLU A 112 -0.12 6.19 -6.12
CA GLU A 112 0.28 6.15 -7.53
C GLU A 112 0.61 4.73 -8.02
N PHE A 113 1.28 3.92 -7.19
CA PHE A 113 1.77 2.58 -7.57
C PHE A 113 1.10 1.45 -6.79
N GLY A 114 0.18 1.78 -5.89
CA GLY A 114 -0.58 0.77 -5.16
C GLY A 114 -1.44 -0.07 -6.11
N PRO A 115 -1.76 -1.32 -5.73
CA PRO A 115 -2.77 -2.06 -6.46
C PRO A 115 -4.05 -1.20 -6.47
N PRO A 116 -4.79 -1.14 -7.60
CA PRO A 116 -6.05 -0.42 -7.65
C PRO A 116 -6.88 -0.92 -6.48
N GLN A 117 -7.40 0.01 -5.67
CA GLN A 117 -8.27 -0.31 -4.55
C GLN A 117 -9.43 -1.11 -5.16
N GLN A 118 -9.34 -2.43 -5.11
CA GLN A 118 -10.45 -3.30 -5.42
C GLN A 118 -11.43 -2.94 -4.32
N ALA A 119 -12.34 -2.01 -4.62
CA ALA A 119 -13.51 -1.75 -3.81
C ALA A 119 -14.02 -3.13 -3.47
N ALA A 120 -13.97 -3.49 -2.19
CA ALA A 120 -14.31 -4.82 -1.73
C ALA A 120 -15.65 -5.11 -2.37
N VAL A 121 -15.64 -5.98 -3.39
CA VAL A 121 -16.86 -6.49 -3.97
C VAL A 121 -17.39 -7.31 -2.82
N VAL A 122 -18.24 -6.68 -2.01
CA VAL A 122 -19.03 -7.36 -1.01
C VAL A 122 -19.89 -8.26 -1.87
N GLN A 123 -19.39 -9.46 -2.11
CA GLN A 123 -20.08 -10.51 -2.81
C GLN A 123 -21.11 -10.98 -1.81
N VAL A 124 -22.18 -10.19 -1.66
CA VAL A 124 -23.37 -10.59 -0.94
C VAL A 124 -23.86 -11.80 -1.71
N ASN A 125 -23.56 -12.99 -1.19
CA ASN A 125 -24.19 -14.20 -1.67
C ASN A 125 -25.68 -14.02 -1.38
N LEU A 126 -26.42 -13.61 -2.41
CA LEU A 126 -27.84 -13.33 -2.33
C LEU A 126 -28.61 -14.52 -1.72
N GLY A 127 -28.08 -15.74 -1.88
CA GLY A 127 -28.56 -16.95 -1.23
C GLY A 127 -28.55 -16.88 0.30
N ASP A 128 -27.49 -16.40 0.93
CA ASP A 128 -27.40 -16.30 2.40
C ASP A 128 -28.26 -15.14 2.92
N ALA A 129 -28.35 -14.04 2.17
CA ALA A 129 -29.22 -12.92 2.50
C ALA A 129 -30.72 -13.29 2.41
N LEU A 130 -31.12 -14.05 1.38
CA LEU A 130 -32.47 -14.60 1.23
C LEU A 130 -32.77 -15.65 2.30
N LEU A 131 -31.82 -16.53 2.61
CA LEU A 131 -32.01 -17.55 3.63
C LEU A 131 -32.16 -16.93 5.02
N GLY A 132 -31.38 -15.88 5.33
CA GLY A 132 -31.54 -15.08 6.54
C GLY A 132 -32.92 -14.40 6.61
N ALA A 133 -33.38 -13.80 5.51
CA ALA A 133 -34.71 -13.20 5.44
C ALA A 133 -35.84 -14.23 5.61
N LEU A 134 -35.68 -15.44 5.05
CA LEU A 134 -36.63 -16.55 5.20
C LEU A 134 -36.63 -17.14 6.62
N GLN A 135 -35.50 -17.11 7.31
CA GLN A 135 -35.39 -17.54 8.71
C GLN A 135 -35.98 -16.49 9.67
N GLU A 136 -35.73 -15.20 9.44
CA GLU A 136 -36.36 -14.12 10.21
C GLU A 136 -37.88 -14.04 9.97
N HIS A 137 -38.34 -14.29 8.74
CA HIS A 137 -39.77 -14.31 8.40
C HIS A 137 -40.44 -15.70 8.54
N GLY A 138 -39.74 -16.69 9.10
CA GLY A 138 -40.35 -17.90 9.66
C GLY A 138 -41.15 -18.75 8.66
N GLY A 139 -40.47 -19.41 7.71
CA GLY A 139 -41.05 -20.55 6.97
C GLY A 139 -42.15 -20.20 5.96
N PRO A 140 -42.62 -21.16 5.15
CA PRO A 140 -43.48 -20.88 3.99
C PRO A 140 -44.78 -20.20 4.45
N ALA A 141 -45.05 -19.03 3.87
CA ALA A 141 -46.20 -18.19 4.15
C ALA A 141 -47.48 -19.03 4.20
N GLN A 142 -48.07 -19.14 5.40
CA GLN A 142 -49.43 -19.61 5.55
C GLN A 142 -50.35 -18.54 4.97
N ILE A 143 -51.01 -18.85 3.86
CA ILE A 143 -52.10 -18.03 3.32
C ILE A 143 -53.25 -18.18 4.33
N THR A 144 -53.36 -17.24 5.27
CA THR A 144 -54.53 -17.14 6.14
C THR A 144 -55.66 -16.54 5.33
N GLU A 145 -56.60 -17.39 4.91
CA GLU A 145 -57.91 -16.97 4.41
C GLU A 145 -58.61 -16.15 5.49
N GLY A 146 -58.82 -14.86 5.22
CA GLY A 146 -59.47 -13.94 6.14
C GLY A 146 -60.04 -12.75 5.39
N GLU A 147 -61.36 -12.80 5.21
CA GLU A 147 -62.26 -11.69 4.83
C GLU A 147 -62.24 -11.28 3.35
N CYS A 148 -62.96 -12.08 2.55
CA CYS A 148 -63.55 -11.67 1.29
C CYS A 148 -64.78 -10.80 1.62
N GLU A 149 -64.58 -9.48 1.77
CA GLU A 149 -65.68 -8.53 1.93
C GLU A 149 -66.32 -8.28 0.55
N LEU A 150 -67.54 -8.80 0.40
CA LEU A 150 -68.39 -8.62 -0.77
C LEU A 150 -68.66 -7.12 -1.00
N ILE A 151 -67.99 -6.53 -2.00
CA ILE A 151 -68.52 -5.36 -2.71
C ILE A 151 -69.18 -5.87 -3.99
N THR A 152 -70.35 -6.50 -3.81
CA THR A 152 -71.30 -6.75 -4.89
C THR A 152 -72.59 -6.03 -4.53
N ASP A 153 -72.61 -4.73 -4.80
CA ASP A 153 -73.80 -3.96 -5.17
C ASP A 153 -73.27 -2.64 -5.79
N GLU A 154 -73.82 -2.23 -6.93
CA GLU A 154 -73.47 -1.04 -7.74
C GLU A 154 -72.52 -1.17 -8.96
N VAL A 155 -72.45 -2.32 -9.65
CA VAL A 155 -72.03 -2.32 -11.08
C VAL A 155 -72.97 -3.12 -11.99
N GLU A 156 -74.27 -3.10 -11.67
CA GLU A 156 -75.33 -3.56 -12.59
C GLU A 156 -76.30 -2.40 -12.93
N ALA A 157 -75.72 -1.22 -13.18
CA ALA A 157 -76.47 -0.04 -13.62
C ALA A 157 -75.94 0.61 -14.90
N LEU A 158 -74.84 0.13 -15.50
CA LEU A 158 -74.30 0.69 -16.75
C LEU A 158 -73.56 -0.38 -17.57
N LEU A 159 -74.31 -0.92 -18.55
CA LEU A 159 -73.93 -1.73 -19.72
C LEU A 159 -73.81 -3.25 -19.56
#